data_AF-A0A9E5E2X2-F1
#
_entry.id   AF-A0A9E5E2X2-F1
#
_cell.length_a   1.000
_cell.length_b   1.000
_cell.length_c   1.000
_cell.angle_alpha   90.00
_cell.angle_beta   90.00
_cell.angle_gamma   90.00
#
_symmetry.space_group_name_H-M   'P 1'
#
loop_
_entity.id
_entity.type
_entity.pdbx_description
1 polymer ?
#
loop_
_entity_poly.entity_id
_entity_poly.type
_entity_poly.pdbx_seq_one_letter_code
_entity_poly.pdbx_strand_id
1 'polypeptide(L)'
;MSDIFPKWTNRLPVWLITGAVLVGGAAAAGVTYYFTNKYANVGYQPVQPVAFSHTIHAGQLGLDCRYCHNGVEKSWYSNVPAASTCMNCHNQVLKEDPKLALVRNSYSNNVPIAWTQIHKTPDYVYFNHSVHVNRGVSCVHCHGQVNKMDEVRHDKPLSMSFCLDCHRNPAEKIRPPEQVYNLDWKAPAGFAQRDGAKFVHDWKVNASQNCSACHR
;
A
#
# COMPACT_ATOMS: atom_id res chain seq x y z
N MET A 1 38.01 46.88 39.16
CA MET A 1 37.71 45.49 38.76
C MET A 1 37.36 45.56 37.29
N SER A 2 38.20 44.94 36.46
CA SER A 2 38.05 44.93 35.00
C SER A 2 36.67 44.37 34.64
N ASP A 3 35.88 45.13 33.87
CA ASP A 3 34.66 44.63 33.24
C ASP A 3 35.06 43.56 32.22
N ILE A 4 35.16 42.30 32.67
CA ILE A 4 35.62 41.16 31.86
C ILE A 4 34.71 40.95 30.63
N PHE A 5 33.47 41.43 30.67
CA PHE A 5 32.52 41.33 29.57
C PHE A 5 31.88 42.69 29.22
N PRO A 6 31.85 43.08 27.93
CA PRO A 6 31.16 44.29 27.49
C PRO A 6 29.65 44.24 27.75
N LYS A 7 29.00 45.41 27.92
CA LYS A 7 27.55 45.51 28.21
C LYS A 7 26.62 44.82 27.19
N TRP A 8 27.05 44.60 25.95
CA TRP A 8 26.27 43.89 24.94
C TRP A 8 26.10 42.40 25.28
N THR A 9 26.99 41.82 26.09
CA THR A 9 26.94 40.42 26.51
C THR A 9 25.70 40.11 27.36
N ASN A 10 25.07 41.10 27.99
CA ASN A 10 23.79 40.90 28.70
C ASN A 10 22.62 40.54 27.76
N ARG A 11 22.70 40.87 26.47
CA ARG A 11 21.69 40.50 25.46
C ARG A 11 21.93 39.12 24.84
N LEU A 12 23.14 38.58 25.01
CA LEU A 12 23.61 37.34 24.40
C LEU A 12 22.78 36.12 24.86
N PRO A 13 22.45 35.95 26.17
CA PRO A 13 21.56 34.86 26.61
C PRO A 13 20.17 34.94 25.99
N VAL A 14 19.60 36.14 25.87
CA VAL A 14 18.27 36.32 25.26
C VAL A 14 18.30 35.91 23.79
N TRP A 15 19.30 36.35 23.03
CA TRP A 15 19.47 35.96 21.63
C TRP A 15 19.68 34.45 21.45
N LEU A 16 20.50 33.83 22.30
CA LEU A 16 20.71 32.39 22.27
C LEU A 16 19.42 31.62 22.58
N ILE A 17 18.66 32.04 23.59
CA ILE A 17 17.38 31.40 23.94
C ILE A 17 16.38 31.56 22.78
N THR A 18 16.22 32.77 22.24
CA THR A 18 15.29 32.98 21.10
C THR A 18 15.74 32.21 19.85
N GLY A 19 17.05 32.18 19.56
CA GLY A 19 17.60 31.44 18.44
C GLY A 19 17.39 29.94 18.61
N ALA A 20 17.65 29.40 19.81
CA ALA A 20 17.42 27.99 20.13
C ALA A 20 15.94 27.61 20.03
N VAL A 21 15.03 28.46 20.51
CA VAL A 21 13.57 28.21 20.39
C VAL A 21 13.12 28.24 18.94
N LEU A 22 13.57 29.21 18.14
CA LEU A 22 13.19 29.31 16.73
C LEU A 22 13.76 28.14 15.91
N VAL A 23 15.04 27.83 16.08
CA VAL A 23 15.69 26.71 15.38
C VAL A 23 15.11 25.37 15.85
N GLY A 24 14.93 25.18 17.16
CA GLY A 24 14.34 23.97 17.72
C GLY A 24 12.88 23.78 17.29
N GLY A 25 12.10 24.86 17.28
CA GLY A 25 10.71 24.85 16.80
C GLY A 25 10.61 24.54 15.30
N ALA A 26 11.46 25.17 14.47
CA ALA A 26 11.52 24.90 13.04
C ALA A 26 11.98 23.45 12.75
N ALA A 27 12.98 22.96 13.48
CA ALA A 27 13.45 21.59 13.36
C ALA A 27 12.37 20.58 13.78
N ALA A 28 11.69 20.81 14.91
CA ALA A 28 10.60 19.97 15.36
C ALA A 28 9.43 19.97 14.36
N ALA A 29 9.04 21.13 13.83
CA ALA A 29 8.02 21.24 12.78
C ALA A 29 8.45 20.52 11.49
N GLY A 30 9.72 20.67 11.08
CA GLY A 30 10.27 20.00 9.92
C GLY A 30 10.26 18.48 10.07
N VAL A 31 10.74 17.97 11.21
CA VAL A 31 10.75 16.53 11.51
C VAL A 31 9.31 16.00 11.55
N THR A 32 8.43 16.64 12.29
CA THR A 32 7.02 16.20 12.43
C THR A 32 6.24 16.27 11.13
N TYR A 33 6.66 17.05 10.13
CA TYR A 33 6.01 17.11 8.82
C TYR A 33 6.62 16.12 7.82
N TYR A 34 7.95 16.17 7.63
CA TYR A 34 8.64 15.39 6.60
C TYR A 34 8.88 13.93 6.96
N PHE A 35 8.99 13.61 8.25
CA PHE A 35 9.17 12.22 8.72
C PHE A 35 7.82 11.55 9.04
N THR A 36 6.71 12.08 8.50
CA THR A 36 5.43 11.39 8.57
C THR A 36 5.37 10.21 7.60
N ASN A 37 4.54 9.23 7.96
CA ASN A 37 4.32 8.04 7.15
C ASN A 37 3.82 8.34 5.73
N LYS A 38 3.29 9.55 5.46
CA LYS A 38 2.85 9.98 4.12
C LYS A 38 3.99 9.93 3.09
N TYR A 39 5.24 10.06 3.52
CA TYR A 39 6.43 10.06 2.66
C TYR A 39 7.19 8.73 2.66
N ALA A 40 6.67 7.68 3.30
CA ALA A 40 7.29 6.36 3.31
C ALA A 40 7.06 5.64 1.98
N ASN A 41 8.11 5.44 1.16
CA ASN A 41 8.15 4.71 -0.12
C ASN A 41 7.04 5.00 -1.16
N VAL A 42 6.10 5.93 -0.88
CA VAL A 42 4.99 6.27 -1.76
C VAL A 42 5.55 6.83 -3.06
N GLY A 43 5.07 6.29 -4.18
CA GLY A 43 5.58 6.61 -5.51
C GLY A 43 6.76 5.74 -5.96
N TYR A 44 7.27 4.82 -5.13
CA TYR A 44 8.23 3.81 -5.58
C TYR A 44 7.62 2.98 -6.72
N GLN A 45 8.23 3.08 -7.90
CA GLN A 45 7.81 2.46 -9.15
C GLN A 45 9.07 1.92 -9.87
N PRO A 46 9.53 0.70 -9.51
CA PRO A 46 10.67 0.09 -10.16
C PRO A 46 10.29 -0.41 -11.55
N VAL A 47 11.25 -0.33 -12.49
CA VAL A 47 11.12 -0.96 -13.79
C VAL A 47 10.99 -2.47 -13.60
N GLN A 48 9.95 -3.05 -14.21
CA GLN A 48 9.69 -4.48 -14.16
C GLN A 48 10.38 -5.21 -15.32
N PRO A 49 10.75 -6.50 -15.16
CA PRO A 49 11.36 -7.28 -16.23
C PRO A 49 10.42 -7.50 -17.42
N VAL A 50 9.11 -7.45 -17.19
CA VAL A 50 8.07 -7.47 -18.23
C VAL A 50 7.18 -6.25 -18.01
N ALA A 51 6.93 -5.49 -19.07
CA ALA A 51 6.06 -4.31 -19.06
C ALA A 51 4.57 -4.71 -19.00
N PHE A 52 4.14 -5.28 -17.87
CA PHE A 52 2.77 -5.71 -17.64
C PHE A 52 1.88 -4.52 -17.23
N SER A 53 0.93 -4.15 -18.10
CA SER A 53 -0.05 -3.09 -17.83
C SER A 53 -1.31 -3.62 -17.15
N HIS A 54 -1.56 -3.19 -15.91
CA HIS A 54 -2.85 -3.44 -15.24
C HIS A 54 -3.98 -2.60 -15.85
N THR A 55 -3.67 -1.44 -16.45
CA THR A 55 -4.64 -0.62 -17.18
C THR A 55 -5.30 -1.41 -18.30
N ILE A 56 -4.53 -2.17 -19.08
CA ILE A 56 -5.09 -2.99 -20.15
C ILE A 56 -5.87 -4.16 -19.56
N HIS A 57 -5.24 -4.96 -18.70
CA HIS A 57 -5.81 -6.23 -18.24
C HIS A 57 -7.02 -6.06 -17.30
N ALA A 58 -6.90 -5.22 -16.28
CA ALA A 58 -7.98 -5.00 -15.31
C ALA A 58 -8.88 -3.82 -15.70
N GLY A 59 -8.33 -2.78 -16.34
CA GLY A 59 -9.09 -1.58 -16.71
C GLY A 59 -9.91 -1.75 -18.00
N GLN A 60 -9.26 -2.08 -19.12
CA GLN A 60 -9.91 -2.13 -20.43
C GLN A 60 -10.60 -3.48 -20.69
N LEU A 61 -9.94 -4.59 -20.35
CA LEU A 61 -10.48 -5.94 -20.55
C LEU A 61 -11.39 -6.41 -19.42
N GLY A 62 -11.37 -5.73 -18.26
CA GLY A 62 -12.22 -6.05 -17.12
C GLY A 62 -11.89 -7.39 -16.45
N LEU A 63 -10.65 -7.88 -16.56
CA LEU A 63 -10.26 -9.13 -15.91
C LEU A 63 -10.33 -8.99 -14.39
N ASP A 64 -11.00 -9.95 -13.74
CA ASP A 64 -11.06 -10.02 -12.29
C ASP A 64 -9.65 -10.24 -11.71
N CYS A 65 -9.34 -9.52 -10.62
CA CYS A 65 -8.02 -9.58 -10.00
C CYS A 65 -7.59 -11.00 -9.63
N ARG A 66 -8.54 -11.86 -9.24
CA ARG A 66 -8.32 -13.24 -8.79
C ARG A 66 -7.94 -14.18 -9.92
N TYR A 67 -8.16 -13.81 -11.17
CA TYR A 67 -7.71 -14.61 -12.31
C TYR A 67 -6.19 -14.83 -12.25
N CYS A 68 -5.44 -13.76 -11.95
CA CYS A 68 -3.99 -13.82 -11.76
C CYS A 68 -3.59 -14.01 -10.30
N HIS A 69 -4.26 -13.31 -9.38
CA HIS A 69 -3.96 -13.30 -7.94
C HIS A 69 -4.87 -14.26 -7.17
N ASN A 70 -4.91 -15.53 -7.60
CA ASN A 70 -5.85 -16.53 -7.12
C ASN A 70 -5.70 -16.91 -5.64
N GLY A 71 -4.54 -16.66 -5.03
CA GLY A 71 -4.28 -16.93 -3.62
C GLY A 71 -4.90 -15.91 -2.66
N VAL A 72 -5.35 -14.76 -3.16
CA VAL A 72 -5.69 -13.59 -2.31
C VAL A 72 -6.83 -13.85 -1.31
N GLU A 73 -7.79 -14.71 -1.65
CA GLU A 73 -8.93 -15.07 -0.79
C GLU A 73 -8.61 -16.19 0.22
N LYS A 74 -7.52 -16.94 0.00
CA LYS A 74 -7.26 -18.20 0.71
C LYS A 74 -5.96 -18.21 1.49
N SER A 75 -5.00 -17.38 1.09
CA SER A 75 -3.65 -17.37 1.62
C SER A 75 -3.34 -16.05 2.34
N TRP A 76 -2.27 -16.10 3.12
CA TRP A 76 -1.72 -14.91 3.76
C TRP A 76 -0.98 -14.02 2.77
N TYR A 77 -0.44 -14.58 1.69
CA TYR A 77 0.19 -13.84 0.61
C TYR A 77 -0.68 -13.87 -0.66
N SER A 78 -0.63 -12.80 -1.45
CA SER A 78 -1.17 -12.77 -2.80
C SER A 78 -0.07 -13.18 -3.79
N ASN A 79 -0.30 -14.23 -4.56
CA ASN A 79 0.70 -14.73 -5.50
C ASN A 79 0.88 -13.77 -6.69
N VAL A 80 2.09 -13.72 -7.24
CA VAL A 80 2.29 -13.25 -8.62
C VAL A 80 2.00 -14.44 -9.54
N PRO A 81 1.27 -14.25 -10.66
CA PRO A 81 0.91 -15.37 -11.54
C PRO A 81 2.16 -16.03 -12.15
N ALA A 82 2.06 -17.33 -12.38
CA ALA A 82 3.06 -18.06 -13.16
C ALA A 82 2.94 -17.68 -14.66
N ALA A 83 4.02 -17.90 -15.43
CA ALA A 83 4.02 -17.60 -16.86
C ALA A 83 2.93 -18.36 -17.64
N SER A 84 2.49 -19.52 -17.15
CA SER A 84 1.36 -20.28 -17.72
C SER A 84 0.06 -19.48 -17.73
N THR A 85 -0.21 -18.66 -16.71
CA THR A 85 -1.41 -17.81 -16.66
C THR A 85 -1.39 -16.78 -17.79
N CYS A 86 -0.23 -16.19 -18.07
CA CYS A 86 -0.04 -15.27 -19.20
C CYS A 86 -0.25 -16.00 -20.54
N MET A 87 0.29 -17.22 -20.65
CA MET A 87 0.24 -18.02 -21.88
C MET A 87 -1.14 -18.63 -22.18
N ASN A 88 -2.09 -18.58 -21.25
CA ASN A 88 -3.49 -18.94 -21.53
C ASN A 88 -4.09 -18.11 -22.69
N CYS A 89 -3.61 -16.87 -22.88
CA CYS A 89 -4.05 -15.99 -23.96
C CYS A 89 -2.89 -15.59 -24.89
N HIS A 90 -1.69 -15.37 -24.35
CA HIS A 90 -0.55 -14.89 -25.14
C HIS A 90 0.10 -15.95 -26.06
N ASN A 91 -0.47 -17.15 -26.11
CA ASN A 91 -0.21 -18.11 -27.19
C ASN A 91 -0.94 -17.75 -28.50
N GLN A 92 -1.93 -16.85 -28.46
CA GLN A 92 -2.73 -16.38 -29.59
C GLN A 92 -2.69 -14.86 -29.72
N VAL A 93 -2.78 -14.13 -28.60
CA VAL A 93 -2.79 -12.67 -28.55
C VAL A 93 -1.38 -12.13 -28.41
N LEU A 94 -0.95 -11.29 -29.36
CA LEU A 94 0.41 -10.72 -29.39
C LEU A 94 1.51 -11.79 -29.31
N LYS A 95 1.24 -12.97 -29.89
CA LYS A 95 2.07 -14.16 -29.76
C LYS A 95 3.55 -13.91 -30.02
N GLU A 96 3.88 -13.11 -31.03
CA GLU A 96 5.26 -12.83 -31.47
C GLU A 96 5.78 -11.46 -30.98
N ASP A 97 5.04 -10.76 -30.13
CA ASP A 97 5.48 -9.44 -29.63
C ASP A 97 6.79 -9.59 -28.83
N PRO A 98 7.83 -8.79 -29.11
CA PRO A 98 9.11 -8.88 -28.43
C PRO A 98 9.01 -8.60 -26.91
N LYS A 99 8.05 -7.80 -26.45
CA LYS A 99 7.83 -7.52 -25.02
C LYS A 99 7.46 -8.76 -24.22
N LEU A 100 6.88 -9.77 -24.87
CA LEU A 100 6.47 -11.02 -24.26
C LEU A 100 7.55 -12.12 -24.38
N ALA A 101 8.73 -11.82 -24.94
CA ALA A 101 9.81 -12.78 -25.11
C ALA A 101 10.22 -13.44 -23.78
N LEU A 102 10.30 -12.66 -22.69
CA LEU A 102 10.64 -13.18 -21.37
C LEU A 102 9.55 -14.10 -20.82
N VAL A 103 8.27 -13.79 -21.07
CA VAL A 103 7.13 -14.63 -20.65
C VAL A 103 7.15 -15.96 -21.39
N ARG A 104 7.36 -15.92 -22.72
CA ARG A 104 7.49 -17.13 -23.54
C ARG A 104 8.67 -17.99 -23.12
N ASN A 105 9.83 -17.36 -22.88
CA ASN A 105 11.02 -18.07 -22.41
C ASN A 105 10.79 -18.71 -21.04
N SER A 106 10.16 -17.98 -20.10
CA SER A 106 9.80 -18.48 -18.78
C SER A 106 8.86 -19.69 -18.86
N TYR A 107 7.86 -19.64 -19.74
CA TYR A 107 6.92 -20.73 -19.97
C TYR A 107 7.60 -21.98 -20.57
N SER A 108 8.42 -21.81 -21.62
CA SER A 108 9.04 -22.94 -22.32
C SER A 108 10.16 -23.61 -21.53
N ASN A 109 10.93 -22.84 -20.75
CA ASN A 109 12.10 -23.35 -20.01
C ASN A 109 11.84 -23.57 -18.52
N ASN A 110 10.62 -23.30 -18.05
CA ASN A 110 10.23 -23.40 -16.65
C ASN A 110 11.11 -22.57 -15.69
N VAL A 111 11.62 -21.43 -16.17
CA VAL A 111 12.42 -20.49 -15.38
C VAL A 111 11.52 -19.34 -14.94
N PRO A 112 11.30 -19.10 -13.63
CA PRO A 112 10.43 -18.02 -13.17
C PRO A 112 10.92 -16.63 -13.58
N ILE A 113 9.97 -15.74 -13.87
CA ILE A 113 10.26 -14.31 -14.10
C ILE A 113 10.67 -13.68 -12.77
N ALA A 114 11.82 -13.01 -12.74
CA ALA A 114 12.36 -12.32 -11.57
C ALA A 114 11.67 -10.96 -11.35
N TRP A 115 10.41 -10.99 -10.92
CA TRP A 115 9.63 -9.78 -10.63
C TRP A 115 10.22 -8.97 -9.48
N THR A 116 10.17 -7.64 -9.59
CA THR A 116 10.55 -6.73 -8.51
C THR A 116 9.33 -6.46 -7.64
N GLN A 117 9.35 -6.95 -6.39
CA GLN A 117 8.25 -6.76 -5.45
C GLN A 117 8.15 -5.29 -5.00
N ILE A 118 6.98 -4.68 -5.17
CA ILE A 118 6.73 -3.26 -4.86
C ILE A 118 6.17 -3.07 -3.46
N HIS A 119 5.21 -3.91 -3.07
CA HIS A 119 4.58 -3.89 -1.76
C HIS A 119 5.19 -5.01 -0.93
N LYS A 120 6.10 -4.64 -0.03
CA LYS A 120 6.71 -5.55 0.94
C LYS A 120 6.65 -4.92 2.32
N THR A 121 5.96 -5.57 3.25
CA THR A 121 6.07 -5.25 4.68
C THR A 121 7.41 -5.79 5.21
N PRO A 122 7.97 -5.21 6.28
CA PRO A 122 9.16 -5.77 6.91
C PRO A 122 8.96 -7.25 7.29
N ASP A 123 10.04 -8.04 7.29
CA ASP A 123 9.95 -9.49 7.48
C ASP A 123 9.48 -9.89 8.90
N TYR A 124 9.55 -8.99 9.88
CA TYR A 124 8.96 -9.15 11.23
C TYR A 124 7.47 -8.77 11.29
N VAL A 125 6.83 -8.52 10.15
CA VAL A 125 5.41 -8.24 10.01
C VAL A 125 4.76 -9.36 9.20
N TYR A 126 3.97 -10.18 9.88
CA TYR A 126 3.07 -11.13 9.27
C TYR A 126 1.79 -10.43 8.82
N PHE A 127 1.63 -10.29 7.50
CA PHE A 127 0.39 -9.81 6.87
C PHE A 127 -0.37 -10.98 6.24
N ASN A 128 -1.70 -10.97 6.35
CA ASN A 128 -2.55 -12.01 5.76
C ASN A 128 -3.61 -11.41 4.84
N HIS A 129 -3.54 -11.67 3.53
CA HIS A 129 -4.50 -11.13 2.55
C HIS A 129 -5.92 -11.64 2.78
N SER A 130 -6.09 -12.96 2.94
CA SER A 130 -7.40 -13.60 3.04
C SER A 130 -8.29 -13.02 4.13
N VAL A 131 -7.72 -12.68 5.30
CA VAL A 131 -8.52 -12.14 6.42
C VAL A 131 -9.05 -10.73 6.16
N HIS A 132 -8.41 -9.96 5.28
CA HIS A 132 -8.88 -8.62 4.94
C HIS A 132 -9.94 -8.68 3.83
N VAL A 133 -9.61 -9.40 2.75
CA VAL A 133 -10.47 -9.53 1.58
C VAL A 133 -11.79 -10.22 1.93
N ASN A 134 -11.75 -11.30 2.71
CA ASN A 134 -12.95 -12.01 3.17
C ASN A 134 -13.76 -11.22 4.21
N ARG A 135 -13.25 -10.08 4.68
CA ARG A 135 -13.94 -9.15 5.60
C ARG A 135 -14.33 -7.84 4.92
N GLY A 136 -14.39 -7.84 3.58
CA GLY A 136 -14.93 -6.71 2.83
C GLY A 136 -13.92 -5.59 2.57
N VAL A 137 -12.62 -5.80 2.80
CA VAL A 137 -11.60 -4.79 2.53
C VAL A 137 -11.14 -4.91 1.07
N SER A 138 -11.38 -3.86 0.29
CA SER A 138 -11.02 -3.82 -1.14
C SER A 138 -9.53 -3.55 -1.39
N CYS A 139 -9.03 -4.09 -2.50
CA CYS A 139 -7.66 -3.89 -3.00
C CYS A 139 -7.28 -2.40 -3.10
N VAL A 140 -8.23 -1.52 -3.51
CA VAL A 140 -7.98 -0.08 -3.70
C VAL A 140 -7.49 0.60 -2.43
N HIS A 141 -7.96 0.13 -1.27
CA HIS A 141 -7.64 0.79 -0.02
C HIS A 141 -6.13 0.71 0.28
N CYS A 142 -5.48 -0.39 -0.09
CA CYS A 142 -4.06 -0.66 0.17
C CYS A 142 -3.17 -0.47 -1.07
N HIS A 143 -3.65 -0.81 -2.27
CA HIS A 143 -2.86 -0.79 -3.51
C HIS A 143 -3.19 0.39 -4.44
N GLY A 144 -4.22 1.18 -4.11
CA GLY A 144 -4.69 2.26 -4.97
C GLY A 144 -5.43 1.76 -6.22
N GLN A 145 -5.64 2.65 -7.18
CA GLN A 145 -6.36 2.35 -8.43
C GLN A 145 -5.46 1.61 -9.42
N VAL A 146 -5.16 0.33 -9.14
CA VAL A 146 -4.28 -0.51 -9.95
C VAL A 146 -4.77 -0.70 -11.38
N ASN A 147 -6.08 -0.66 -11.62
CA ASN A 147 -6.68 -0.68 -12.97
C ASN A 147 -6.39 0.57 -13.80
N LYS A 148 -5.70 1.56 -13.24
CA LYS A 148 -5.25 2.79 -13.93
C LYS A 148 -3.73 2.92 -13.91
N MET A 149 -3.03 1.82 -13.62
CA MET A 149 -1.56 1.76 -13.54
C MET A 149 -1.01 0.89 -14.67
N ASP A 150 -0.29 1.51 -15.61
CA ASP A 150 0.48 0.76 -16.61
C ASP A 150 1.69 0.07 -15.99
N GLU A 151 2.25 0.66 -14.94
CA GLU A 151 3.21 0.03 -14.05
C GLU A 151 2.76 0.29 -12.62
N VAL A 152 2.77 -0.77 -11.81
CA VAL A 152 2.34 -0.64 -10.42
C VAL A 152 3.34 0.23 -9.65
N ARG A 153 2.81 1.12 -8.83
CA ARG A 153 3.58 1.93 -7.90
C ARG A 153 3.05 1.76 -6.48
N HIS A 154 3.89 2.09 -5.50
CA HIS A 154 3.50 2.11 -4.10
C HIS A 154 2.53 3.29 -3.85
N ASP A 155 1.21 3.05 -3.81
CA ASP A 155 0.21 4.12 -3.73
C ASP A 155 -0.13 4.56 -2.30
N LYS A 156 -0.01 3.63 -1.35
CA LYS A 156 -0.30 3.85 0.08
C LYS A 156 0.95 3.62 0.89
N PRO A 157 1.13 4.28 2.03
CA PRO A 157 2.37 4.19 2.79
C PRO A 157 2.59 2.84 3.49
N LEU A 158 1.53 2.04 3.70
CA LEU A 158 1.56 0.72 4.36
C LEU A 158 2.36 0.69 5.68
N SER A 159 2.37 1.83 6.38
CA SER A 159 3.00 1.97 7.69
C SER A 159 2.12 1.37 8.80
N MET A 160 2.72 1.15 9.97
CA MET A 160 1.97 0.70 11.15
C MET A 160 0.79 1.61 11.49
N SER A 161 0.97 2.94 11.41
CA SER A 161 -0.14 3.87 11.72
C SER A 161 -1.27 3.73 10.70
N PHE A 162 -0.94 3.60 9.40
CA PHE A 162 -1.93 3.38 8.35
C PHE A 162 -2.78 2.13 8.61
N CYS A 163 -2.13 1.02 9.00
CA CYS A 163 -2.82 -0.22 9.35
C CYS A 163 -3.67 -0.05 10.61
N LEU A 164 -3.13 0.57 11.65
CA LEU A 164 -3.82 0.77 12.93
C LEU A 164 -5.00 1.73 12.82
N ASP A 165 -4.93 2.76 12.00
CA ASP A 165 -6.04 3.69 11.78
C ASP A 165 -7.24 2.97 11.17
N CYS A 166 -7.00 2.04 10.23
CA CYS A 166 -8.03 1.14 9.73
C CYS A 166 -8.51 0.16 10.80
N HIS A 167 -7.61 -0.46 11.57
CA HIS A 167 -8.00 -1.42 12.61
C HIS A 167 -8.79 -0.77 13.76
N ARG A 168 -8.58 0.53 14.03
CA ARG A 168 -9.36 1.30 15.01
C ARG A 168 -10.75 1.66 14.51
N ASN A 169 -10.91 1.84 13.20
CA ASN A 169 -12.18 2.23 12.59
C ASN A 169 -12.46 1.47 11.27
N PRO A 170 -12.67 0.14 11.33
CA PRO A 170 -12.82 -0.68 10.13
C PRO A 170 -14.12 -0.37 9.36
N ALA A 171 -15.15 0.14 10.04
CA ALA A 171 -16.45 0.47 9.44
C ALA A 171 -16.36 1.46 8.28
N GLU A 172 -15.33 2.33 8.26
CA GLU A 172 -15.11 3.25 7.14
C GLU A 172 -14.55 2.59 5.88
N LYS A 173 -13.92 1.43 6.00
CA LYS A 173 -13.14 0.80 4.91
C LYS A 173 -13.76 -0.50 4.41
N ILE A 174 -14.56 -1.16 5.24
CA ILE A 174 -15.33 -2.34 4.85
C ILE A 174 -16.37 -1.97 3.80
N ARG A 175 -16.59 -2.88 2.86
CA ARG A 175 -17.54 -2.77 1.75
C ARG A 175 -18.41 -4.03 1.68
N PRO A 176 -19.54 -4.01 0.95
CA PRO A 176 -20.28 -5.21 0.64
C PRO A 176 -19.38 -6.23 -0.10
N PRO A 177 -19.53 -7.55 0.14
CA PRO A 177 -18.67 -8.56 -0.46
C PRO A 177 -18.59 -8.49 -2.00
N GLU A 178 -19.69 -8.12 -2.64
CA GLU A 178 -19.81 -7.99 -4.10
C GLU A 178 -19.00 -6.80 -4.65
N GLN A 179 -18.59 -5.88 -3.78
CA GLN A 179 -17.88 -4.64 -4.14
C GLN A 179 -16.41 -4.65 -3.73
N VAL A 180 -15.90 -5.77 -3.19
CA VAL A 180 -14.50 -5.91 -2.77
C VAL A 180 -13.54 -5.76 -3.95
N TYR A 181 -13.89 -6.35 -5.09
CA TYR A 181 -13.09 -6.28 -6.32
C TYR A 181 -13.50 -5.15 -7.26
N ASN A 182 -14.56 -4.40 -6.93
CA ASN A 182 -14.95 -3.22 -7.68
C ASN A 182 -14.08 -2.02 -7.27
N LEU A 183 -13.10 -1.70 -8.11
CA LEU A 183 -12.13 -0.64 -7.85
C LEU A 183 -12.74 0.78 -7.95
N ASP A 184 -13.84 0.95 -8.68
CA ASP A 184 -14.52 2.24 -8.83
C ASP A 184 -15.67 2.45 -7.83
N TRP A 185 -15.93 1.48 -6.95
CA TRP A 185 -16.95 1.62 -5.92
C TRP A 185 -16.61 2.74 -4.92
N LYS A 186 -17.61 3.60 -4.67
CA LYS A 186 -17.58 4.66 -3.68
C LYS A 186 -18.69 4.42 -2.67
N ALA A 187 -18.34 4.54 -1.39
CA ALA A 187 -19.31 4.42 -0.31
C ALA A 187 -20.34 5.55 -0.39
N PRO A 188 -21.65 5.24 -0.33
CA PRO A 188 -22.69 6.26 -0.19
C PRO A 188 -22.51 7.11 1.07
N ALA A 189 -23.12 8.29 1.11
CA ALA A 189 -23.10 9.14 2.29
C ALA A 189 -23.68 8.40 3.51
N GLY A 190 -22.98 8.47 4.64
CA GLY A 190 -23.38 7.80 5.88
C GLY A 190 -23.29 6.26 5.84
N PHE A 191 -22.60 5.67 4.86
CA PHE A 191 -22.43 4.22 4.75
C PHE A 191 -21.70 3.65 5.97
N ALA A 192 -20.61 4.28 6.42
CA ALA A 192 -19.80 3.80 7.53
C ALA A 192 -20.61 3.65 8.82
N GLN A 193 -21.49 4.60 9.12
CA GLN A 193 -22.32 4.61 10.33
C GLN A 193 -23.50 3.65 10.27
N ARG A 194 -23.94 3.29 9.06
CA ARG A 194 -25.08 2.40 8.82
C ARG A 194 -24.59 1.01 8.48
N ASP A 195 -24.25 0.80 7.23
CA ASP A 195 -23.88 -0.50 6.67
C ASP A 195 -22.51 -0.97 7.17
N GLY A 196 -21.53 -0.07 7.23
CA GLY A 196 -20.18 -0.39 7.73
C GLY A 196 -20.19 -0.87 9.17
N ALA A 197 -20.85 -0.13 10.07
CA ALA A 197 -21.04 -0.51 11.47
C ALA A 197 -21.83 -1.82 11.61
N LYS A 198 -22.88 -2.00 10.78
CA LYS A 198 -23.64 -3.25 10.72
C LYS A 198 -22.77 -4.42 10.29
N PHE A 199 -21.93 -4.28 9.28
CA PHE A 199 -21.01 -5.35 8.86
C PHE A 199 -19.98 -5.69 9.94
N VAL A 200 -19.42 -4.68 10.60
CA VAL A 200 -18.51 -4.90 11.74
C VAL A 200 -19.21 -5.71 12.84
N HIS A 201 -20.45 -5.35 13.18
CA HIS A 201 -21.25 -6.05 14.18
C HIS A 201 -21.64 -7.46 13.75
N ASP A 202 -22.32 -7.60 12.61
CA ASP A 202 -22.93 -8.84 12.13
C ASP A 202 -21.86 -9.89 11.79
N TRP A 203 -20.73 -9.45 11.22
CA TRP A 203 -19.62 -10.35 10.90
C TRP A 203 -18.66 -10.53 12.08
N LYS A 204 -18.88 -9.86 13.21
CA LYS A 204 -18.01 -9.91 14.39
C LYS A 204 -16.56 -9.57 14.02
N VAL A 205 -16.37 -8.47 13.28
CA VAL A 205 -15.04 -8.02 12.86
C VAL A 205 -14.28 -7.54 14.08
N ASN A 206 -13.34 -8.35 14.54
CA ASN A 206 -12.43 -7.99 15.62
C ASN A 206 -11.06 -7.63 15.04
N ALA A 207 -10.91 -6.38 14.62
CA ALA A 207 -9.65 -5.87 14.09
C ALA A 207 -8.64 -5.71 15.23
N SER A 208 -7.64 -6.60 15.25
CA SER A 208 -6.68 -6.64 16.36
C SER A 208 -5.78 -5.39 16.39
N GLN A 209 -5.60 -4.81 17.56
CA GLN A 209 -4.65 -3.72 17.81
C GLN A 209 -3.48 -4.16 18.69
N ASN A 210 -3.32 -5.47 18.89
CA ASN A 210 -2.24 -6.05 19.69
C ASN A 210 -1.03 -6.42 18.82
N CYS A 211 0.16 -6.46 19.43
CA CYS A 211 1.39 -6.79 18.73
C CYS A 211 1.37 -8.23 18.17
N SER A 212 0.74 -9.17 18.87
CA SER A 212 0.67 -10.59 18.49
C SER A 212 -0.09 -10.86 17.18
N ALA A 213 -0.88 -9.90 16.69
CA ALA A 213 -1.59 -10.06 15.42
C ALA A 213 -0.66 -10.02 14.22
N CYS A 214 0.36 -9.15 14.26
CA CYS A 214 1.22 -8.85 13.12
C CYS A 214 2.71 -9.10 13.40
N HIS A 215 3.17 -9.00 14.64
CA HIS A 215 4.58 -9.14 15.02
C HIS A 215 4.83 -10.50 15.65
N ARG A 216 4.99 -11.52 14.81
CA ARG A 216 5.19 -12.92 15.19
C ARG A 216 6.15 -13.63 14.26
#